data_AF-A0A061DRU8-F1
#
_entry.id   AF-A0A061DRU8-F1
#
_cell.length_a   1.000
_cell.length_b   1.000
_cell.length_c   1.000
_cell.angle_alpha   90.00
_cell.angle_beta   90.00
_cell.angle_gamma   90.00
#
_symmetry.space_group_name_H-M   'P 1'
#
loop_
_entity.id
_entity.type
_entity.pdbx_description
1 polymer ?
#
loop_
_entity_poly.entity_id
_entity_poly.type
_entity_poly.pdbx_seq_one_letter_code
_entity_poly.pdbx_strand_id
1 'polypeptide(L)'
;MGIDLVAGGKSKKSKRTAPKSDDIYLKLLVKLYRFLVRRTGSKFNAVILKRLFMSKVNKPPLSLSRLIEFMKCKEDKIAVVVGTVTDDIRVYEVPALKVTALRFTETARARIEKAGGECLTFDQLALRAPLGQNTNSREAVKHFGPAPGVPHSHTKPYVRSKGRKFERARGRRNSKGFRV
;
A
#
# COMPACT_ATOMS: atom_id res chain seq x y z
N MET A 1 22.87 24.97 -36.75
CA MET A 1 23.24 24.84 -35.33
C MET A 1 22.65 23.54 -34.80
N GLY A 2 23.48 22.63 -34.30
CA GLY A 2 23.00 21.39 -33.66
C GLY A 2 22.57 21.67 -32.22
N ILE A 3 21.41 21.14 -31.81
CA ILE A 3 20.96 21.24 -30.42
C ILE A 3 21.70 20.18 -29.62
N ASP A 4 22.47 20.59 -28.62
CA ASP A 4 23.09 19.66 -27.68
C ASP A 4 22.02 19.12 -26.72
N LEU A 5 21.67 17.84 -26.90
CA LEU A 5 20.64 17.18 -26.14
C LEU A 5 21.28 16.20 -25.15
N VAL A 6 21.09 16.46 -23.86
CA VAL A 6 21.49 15.54 -22.78
C VAL A 6 20.93 14.13 -23.05
N ALA A 7 21.81 13.13 -23.10
CA ALA A 7 21.50 11.74 -23.45
C ALA A 7 20.78 11.57 -24.82
N GLY A 8 21.06 12.44 -25.79
CA GLY A 8 20.49 12.38 -27.14
C GLY A 8 18.98 12.64 -27.19
N GLY A 9 18.43 13.32 -26.17
CA GLY A 9 17.01 13.68 -26.08
C GLY A 9 16.07 12.52 -25.72
N LYS A 10 16.58 11.31 -25.49
CA LYS A 10 15.77 10.11 -25.21
C LYS A 10 15.69 9.81 -23.72
N SER A 11 14.50 9.91 -23.14
CA SER A 11 14.24 9.49 -21.76
C SER A 11 13.91 7.99 -21.70
N LYS A 12 14.86 7.16 -21.24
CA LYS A 12 14.63 5.73 -20.99
C LYS A 12 13.87 5.54 -19.67
N LYS A 13 12.76 4.79 -19.71
CA LYS A 13 11.98 4.42 -18.50
C LYS A 13 12.26 2.96 -18.15
N SER A 14 12.97 2.71 -17.05
CA SER A 14 13.33 1.36 -16.57
C SER A 14 12.21 0.62 -15.81
N LYS A 15 10.98 1.14 -15.83
CA LYS A 15 9.84 0.56 -15.10
C LYS A 15 8.98 -0.32 -16.00
N ARG A 16 8.36 -1.35 -15.41
CA ARG A 16 7.37 -2.19 -16.11
C ARG A 16 6.12 -1.37 -16.44
N THR A 17 5.70 -1.47 -17.69
CA THR A 17 4.50 -0.81 -18.25
C THR A 17 3.31 -1.76 -18.40
N ALA A 18 3.57 -3.07 -18.38
CA ALA A 18 2.59 -4.14 -18.49
C ALA A 18 3.02 -5.35 -17.61
N PRO A 19 2.08 -6.22 -17.21
CA PRO A 19 2.45 -7.48 -16.56
C PRO A 19 3.19 -8.37 -17.57
N LYS A 20 4.24 -9.06 -17.12
CA LYS A 20 4.93 -10.09 -17.92
C LYS A 20 4.22 -11.45 -17.94
N SER A 21 3.24 -11.64 -17.06
CA SER A 21 2.56 -12.91 -16.88
C SER A 21 1.44 -13.10 -17.90
N ASP A 22 1.24 -14.34 -18.34
CA ASP A 22 0.19 -14.71 -19.28
C ASP A 22 -1.17 -15.06 -18.67
N ASP A 23 -1.28 -14.97 -17.34
CA ASP A 23 -2.54 -15.16 -16.62
C ASP A 23 -3.63 -14.18 -17.11
N ILE A 24 -4.71 -14.74 -17.63
CA ILE A 24 -5.84 -14.04 -18.24
C ILE A 24 -6.54 -13.19 -17.18
N TYR A 25 -6.73 -13.69 -15.97
CA TYR A 25 -7.42 -12.98 -14.88
C TYR A 25 -6.61 -11.76 -14.45
N LEU A 26 -5.29 -11.90 -14.35
CA LEU A 26 -4.40 -10.78 -14.08
C LEU A 26 -4.43 -9.73 -15.20
N LYS A 27 -4.46 -10.16 -16.47
CA LYS A 27 -4.57 -9.25 -17.63
C LYS A 27 -5.89 -8.47 -17.61
N LEU A 28 -7.01 -9.11 -17.26
CA LEU A 28 -8.32 -8.45 -17.13
C LEU A 28 -8.34 -7.45 -15.98
N LEU A 29 -7.80 -7.83 -14.82
CA LEU A 29 -7.70 -6.96 -13.65
C LEU A 29 -6.84 -5.72 -13.95
N VAL A 30 -5.73 -5.90 -14.68
CA VAL A 30 -4.91 -4.79 -15.18
C VAL A 30 -5.69 -3.87 -16.11
N LYS A 31 -6.51 -4.40 -17.03
CA LYS A 31 -7.35 -3.57 -17.92
C LYS A 31 -8.34 -2.73 -17.10
N LEU A 32 -8.98 -3.33 -16.11
CA LEU A 32 -9.90 -2.64 -15.19
C LEU A 32 -9.19 -1.49 -14.44
N TYR A 33 -8.07 -1.76 -13.78
CA TYR A 33 -7.35 -0.72 -13.04
C TYR A 33 -6.72 0.34 -13.95
N ARG A 34 -6.34 -0.01 -15.18
CA ARG A 34 -5.88 0.97 -16.18
C ARG A 34 -7.00 1.90 -16.61
N PHE A 35 -8.22 1.38 -16.78
CA PHE A 35 -9.42 2.20 -17.01
C PHE A 35 -9.70 3.12 -15.81
N LEU A 36 -9.70 2.57 -14.59
CA LEU A 36 -9.94 3.35 -13.37
C LEU A 36 -8.92 4.48 -13.20
N VAL A 37 -7.62 4.21 -13.37
CA VAL A 37 -6.57 5.25 -13.25
C VAL A 37 -6.81 6.39 -14.24
N ARG A 38 -7.13 6.06 -15.49
CA ARG A 38 -7.34 7.06 -16.54
C ARG A 38 -8.58 7.92 -16.29
N ARG A 39 -9.64 7.35 -15.73
CA ARG A 39 -10.93 8.05 -15.54
C ARG A 39 -11.07 8.76 -14.19
N THR A 40 -10.48 8.20 -13.13
CA THR A 40 -10.65 8.73 -11.75
C THR A 40 -9.54 9.68 -11.32
N GLY A 41 -8.34 9.58 -11.89
CA GLY A 41 -7.18 10.35 -11.41
C GLY A 41 -6.71 10.00 -9.99
N SER A 42 -7.28 8.97 -9.35
CA SER A 42 -6.91 8.59 -7.98
C SER A 42 -5.49 8.01 -7.91
N LYS A 43 -4.66 8.59 -7.04
CA LYS A 43 -3.29 8.11 -6.74
C LYS A 43 -3.30 6.67 -6.22
N PHE A 44 -4.36 6.25 -5.52
CA PHE A 44 -4.51 4.89 -5.01
C PHE A 44 -4.54 3.85 -6.13
N ASN A 45 -5.39 4.07 -7.14
CA ASN A 45 -5.49 3.17 -8.30
C ASN A 45 -4.18 3.11 -9.08
N ALA A 46 -3.46 4.24 -9.19
CA ALA A 46 -2.16 4.28 -9.86
C ALA A 46 -1.11 3.42 -9.14
N VAL A 47 -1.15 3.39 -7.80
CA VAL A 47 -0.29 2.53 -6.98
C VAL A 47 -0.66 1.06 -7.15
N ILE A 48 -1.96 0.70 -7.14
CA ILE A 48 -2.39 -0.69 -7.37
C ILE A 48 -1.93 -1.16 -8.75
N LEU A 49 -2.21 -0.39 -9.80
CA LEU A 49 -1.82 -0.74 -11.17
C LEU A 49 -0.31 -1.00 -11.29
N LYS A 50 0.51 -0.14 -10.69
CA LYS A 50 1.96 -0.32 -10.65
C LYS A 50 2.36 -1.62 -9.93
N ARG A 51 1.68 -1.97 -8.82
CA ARG A 51 1.97 -3.19 -8.05
C ARG A 51 1.52 -4.46 -8.78
N LEU A 52 0.45 -4.42 -9.56
CA LEU A 52 0.01 -5.55 -10.39
C LEU A 52 1.07 -5.95 -11.42
N PHE A 53 1.82 -4.98 -11.96
CA PHE A 53 2.91 -5.24 -12.92
C PHE A 53 4.17 -5.87 -12.29
N MET A 54 4.30 -5.83 -10.97
CA MET A 54 5.49 -6.32 -10.27
C MET A 54 5.64 -7.84 -10.40
N SER A 55 6.89 -8.30 -10.37
CA SER A 55 7.22 -9.74 -10.34
C SER A 55 6.72 -10.40 -9.05
N LYS A 56 6.65 -11.73 -9.04
CA LYS A 56 6.28 -12.54 -7.86
C LYS A 56 7.17 -12.21 -6.64
N VAL A 57 8.48 -12.08 -6.84
CA VAL A 57 9.44 -11.71 -5.78
C VAL A 57 9.10 -10.37 -5.13
N ASN A 58 8.61 -9.41 -5.92
CA ASN A 58 8.21 -8.08 -5.45
C ASN A 58 6.77 -8.01 -4.91
N LYS A 59 6.07 -9.14 -4.89
CA LYS A 59 4.73 -9.32 -4.29
C LYS A 59 4.84 -10.36 -3.16
N PRO A 60 5.58 -10.05 -2.08
CA PRO A 60 5.79 -11.00 -0.99
C PRO A 60 4.46 -11.34 -0.30
N PRO A 61 4.31 -12.57 0.22
CA PRO A 61 3.17 -12.92 1.04
C PRO A 61 3.13 -12.10 2.32
N LEU A 62 1.93 -11.84 2.83
CA LEU A 62 1.69 -11.11 4.07
C LEU A 62 0.95 -12.02 5.05
N SER A 63 1.52 -12.20 6.24
CA SER A 63 0.93 -13.02 7.30
C SER A 63 -0.27 -12.35 7.95
N LEU A 64 -1.23 -13.14 8.44
CA LEU A 64 -2.37 -12.64 9.22
C LEU A 64 -1.94 -11.85 10.45
N SER A 65 -0.91 -12.31 11.18
CA SER A 65 -0.33 -11.61 12.33
C SER A 65 0.01 -10.14 12.03
N ARG A 66 0.78 -9.93 10.96
CA ARG A 66 1.16 -8.58 10.51
C ARG A 66 -0.04 -7.78 10.02
N LEU A 67 -1.00 -8.44 9.39
CA LEU A 67 -2.21 -7.78 8.91
C LEU A 67 -3.02 -7.21 10.09
N ILE A 68 -3.20 -7.99 11.15
CA ILE A 68 -3.88 -7.60 12.38
C ILE A 68 -3.18 -6.39 13.01
N GLU A 69 -1.86 -6.43 13.13
CA GLU A 69 -1.09 -5.29 13.67
C GLU A 69 -1.31 -4.00 12.87
N PHE A 70 -1.34 -4.07 11.54
CA PHE A 70 -1.53 -2.89 10.69
C PHE A 70 -2.96 -2.34 10.72
N MET A 71 -3.92 -3.21 11.00
CA MET A 71 -5.35 -2.91 11.09
C MET A 71 -5.80 -2.50 12.49
N LYS A 72 -4.93 -2.62 13.49
CA LYS A 72 -5.16 -2.09 14.84
C LYS A 72 -5.55 -0.60 14.77
N CYS A 73 -6.64 -0.25 15.45
CA CYS A 73 -7.25 1.10 15.45
C CYS A 73 -7.83 1.56 14.10
N LYS A 74 -8.12 0.63 13.17
CA LYS A 74 -8.66 0.94 11.83
C LYS A 74 -9.67 -0.13 11.35
N GLU A 75 -10.57 -0.51 12.23
CA GLU A 75 -11.49 -1.64 12.03
C GLU A 75 -12.51 -1.37 10.91
N ASP A 76 -12.87 -0.11 10.68
CA ASP A 76 -13.86 0.28 9.65
C ASP A 76 -13.31 0.27 8.22
N LYS A 77 -12.00 0.07 8.04
CA LYS A 77 -11.32 0.23 6.75
C LYS A 77 -11.04 -1.11 6.08
N ILE A 78 -10.97 -1.08 4.76
CA ILE A 78 -10.59 -2.26 3.98
C ILE A 78 -9.06 -2.32 3.85
N ALA A 79 -8.48 -3.44 4.26
CA ALA A 79 -7.06 -3.73 4.10
C ALA A 79 -6.79 -4.21 2.67
N VAL A 80 -5.95 -3.51 1.89
CA VAL A 80 -5.68 -3.88 0.49
C VAL A 80 -4.24 -4.36 0.31
N VAL A 81 -4.10 -5.63 -0.05
CA VAL A 81 -2.82 -6.33 -0.20
C VAL A 81 -2.66 -6.80 -1.65
N VAL A 82 -1.73 -6.20 -2.40
CA VAL A 82 -1.38 -6.66 -3.75
C VAL A 82 -0.38 -7.81 -3.65
N GLY A 83 -0.85 -8.96 -3.18
CA GLY A 83 -0.06 -10.16 -2.90
C GLY A 83 -0.90 -11.28 -2.31
N THR A 84 -0.23 -12.31 -1.80
CA THR A 84 -0.89 -13.44 -1.11
C THR A 84 -1.02 -13.13 0.38
N VAL A 85 -2.18 -13.41 0.97
CA VAL A 85 -2.34 -13.43 2.44
C VAL A 85 -2.22 -14.87 2.92
N THR A 86 -1.33 -15.09 3.89
CA THR A 86 -1.04 -16.41 4.46
C THR A 86 -1.46 -16.47 5.92
N ASP A 87 -1.85 -17.66 6.36
CA ASP A 87 -2.19 -17.91 7.75
C ASP A 87 -0.94 -17.81 8.65
N ASP A 88 -1.17 -17.58 9.95
CA ASP A 88 -0.15 -17.62 10.99
C ASP A 88 -0.73 -18.34 12.21
N ILE A 89 -0.26 -19.57 12.43
CA ILE A 89 -0.75 -20.48 13.49
C ILE A 89 -0.50 -19.89 14.88
N ARG A 90 0.50 -19.00 15.02
CA ARG A 90 0.86 -18.38 16.31
C ARG A 90 -0.17 -17.36 16.79
N VAL A 91 -1.00 -16.85 15.89
CA VAL A 91 -2.13 -15.99 16.25
C VAL A 91 -3.24 -16.89 16.71
N TYR A 92 -3.74 -16.71 17.93
CA TYR A 92 -4.87 -17.51 18.44
C TYR A 92 -6.20 -16.96 17.94
N GLU A 93 -6.44 -15.67 18.17
CA GLU A 93 -7.68 -14.99 17.80
C GLU A 93 -7.46 -14.05 16.61
N VAL A 94 -8.31 -14.20 15.59
CA VAL A 94 -8.35 -13.31 14.43
C VAL A 94 -9.53 -12.37 14.61
N PRO A 95 -9.33 -11.04 14.60
CA PRO A 95 -10.43 -10.09 14.65
C PRO A 95 -11.22 -10.10 13.33
N ALA A 96 -12.45 -9.56 13.34
CA ALA A 96 -13.23 -9.37 12.13
C ALA A 96 -12.53 -8.36 11.21
N LEU A 97 -11.97 -8.83 10.09
CA LEU A 97 -11.18 -8.04 9.16
C LEU A 97 -11.81 -8.02 7.78
N LYS A 98 -11.86 -6.85 7.14
CA LYS A 98 -12.19 -6.71 5.71
C LYS A 98 -10.90 -6.63 4.91
N VAL A 99 -10.57 -7.68 4.18
CA VAL A 99 -9.28 -7.81 3.48
C VAL A 99 -9.50 -8.05 1.99
N THR A 100 -8.89 -7.23 1.15
CA THR A 100 -8.75 -7.49 -0.29
C THR A 100 -7.34 -7.99 -0.60
N ALA A 101 -7.23 -9.13 -1.27
CA ALA A 101 -5.94 -9.66 -1.71
C ALA A 101 -5.98 -10.27 -3.12
N LEU A 102 -4.81 -10.54 -3.71
CA LEU A 102 -4.72 -11.28 -4.98
C LEU A 102 -4.99 -12.77 -4.76
N ARG A 103 -4.55 -13.30 -3.62
CA ARG A 103 -4.72 -14.70 -3.24
C ARG A 103 -4.80 -14.80 -1.73
N PHE A 104 -5.62 -15.71 -1.25
CA PHE A 104 -5.65 -16.15 0.15
C PHE A 104 -5.23 -17.62 0.20
N THR A 105 -4.50 -18.03 1.23
CA THR A 105 -4.44 -19.45 1.57
C THR A 105 -5.81 -19.89 2.10
N GLU A 106 -6.19 -21.13 1.86
CA GLU A 106 -7.51 -21.65 2.29
C GLU A 106 -7.68 -21.55 3.80
N THR A 107 -6.62 -21.88 4.54
CA THR A 107 -6.56 -21.72 6.00
C THR A 107 -6.77 -20.28 6.45
N ALA A 108 -6.16 -19.30 5.77
CA ALA A 108 -6.33 -17.89 6.12
C ALA A 108 -7.76 -17.41 5.82
N ARG A 109 -8.32 -17.83 4.68
CA ARG A 109 -9.70 -17.50 4.30
C ARG A 109 -10.68 -18.05 5.33
N ALA A 110 -10.59 -19.33 5.67
CA ALA A 110 -11.47 -19.98 6.64
C ALA A 110 -11.40 -19.30 8.02
N ARG A 111 -10.22 -18.88 8.47
CA ARG A 111 -10.06 -18.17 9.76
C ARG A 111 -10.64 -16.77 9.74
N ILE A 112 -10.47 -16.01 8.65
CA ILE A 112 -11.07 -14.68 8.51
C ILE A 112 -12.60 -14.79 8.48
N GLU A 113 -13.14 -15.73 7.70
CA GLU A 113 -14.60 -15.95 7.60
C GLU A 113 -15.20 -16.43 8.93
N LYS A 114 -14.52 -17.35 9.63
CA LYS A 114 -14.93 -17.81 10.97
C LYS A 114 -14.95 -16.67 12.00
N ALA A 115 -14.06 -15.68 11.85
CA ALA A 115 -14.04 -14.49 12.69
C ALA A 115 -15.11 -13.44 12.31
N GLY A 116 -15.95 -13.70 11.31
CA GLY A 116 -16.94 -12.74 10.80
C GLY A 116 -16.31 -11.64 9.91
N GLY A 117 -15.09 -11.85 9.43
CA GLY A 117 -14.44 -10.97 8.48
C GLY A 117 -14.84 -11.25 7.03
N GLU A 118 -14.43 -10.37 6.11
CA GLU A 118 -14.72 -10.49 4.67
C GLU A 118 -13.43 -10.63 3.86
N CYS A 119 -13.34 -11.69 3.06
CA CYS A 119 -12.29 -11.88 2.06
C CYS A 119 -12.77 -11.38 0.69
N LEU A 120 -12.18 -10.29 0.20
CA LEU A 120 -12.56 -9.61 -1.03
C LEU A 120 -11.55 -9.83 -2.16
N THR A 121 -12.04 -9.84 -3.39
CA THR A 121 -11.23 -9.76 -4.61
C THR A 121 -11.08 -8.31 -5.09
N PHE A 122 -10.13 -8.08 -5.99
CA PHE A 122 -9.82 -6.72 -6.48
C PHE A 122 -10.92 -6.15 -7.39
N ASP A 123 -11.65 -6.98 -8.10
CA ASP A 123 -12.86 -6.62 -8.86
C ASP A 123 -14.00 -6.20 -7.92
N GLN A 124 -14.25 -6.95 -6.84
CA GLN A 124 -15.21 -6.57 -5.80
C GLN A 124 -14.82 -5.24 -5.12
N LEU A 125 -13.53 -5.04 -4.84
CA LEU A 125 -13.02 -3.78 -4.31
C LEU A 125 -13.26 -2.61 -5.27
N ALA A 126 -13.06 -2.82 -6.58
CA ALA A 126 -13.29 -1.78 -7.58
C ALA A 126 -14.76 -1.35 -7.65
N LEU A 127 -15.70 -2.26 -7.43
CA LEU A 127 -17.13 -1.96 -7.34
C LEU A 127 -17.48 -1.17 -6.07
N ARG A 128 -16.92 -1.56 -4.92
CA ARG A 128 -17.21 -0.91 -3.62
C ARG A 128 -16.54 0.45 -3.45
N ALA A 129 -15.28 0.57 -3.86
CA ALA A 129 -14.45 1.74 -3.60
C ALA A 129 -13.59 2.12 -4.82
N PRO A 130 -14.19 2.60 -5.93
CA PRO A 130 -13.48 2.92 -7.17
C PRO A 130 -12.47 4.06 -7.02
N LEU A 131 -12.63 4.93 -6.02
CA LEU A 131 -11.68 6.01 -5.71
C LEU A 131 -10.60 5.60 -4.69
N GLY A 132 -10.75 4.44 -4.05
CA GLY A 132 -9.90 4.00 -2.93
C GLY A 132 -10.19 4.72 -1.61
N GLN A 133 -11.35 5.38 -1.48
CA GLN A 133 -11.78 5.98 -0.23
C GLN A 133 -11.92 4.90 0.86
N ASN A 134 -11.49 5.20 2.08
CA ASN A 134 -11.47 4.25 3.22
C ASN A 134 -10.57 3.00 3.05
N THR A 135 -9.56 3.06 2.18
CA THR A 135 -8.53 2.02 2.06
C THR A 135 -7.21 2.47 2.71
N ASN A 136 -6.53 1.58 3.43
CA ASN A 136 -5.32 1.92 4.17
C ASN A 136 -4.05 1.75 3.33
N SER A 137 -3.19 2.77 3.34
CA SER A 137 -1.83 2.71 2.83
C SER A 137 -0.85 2.16 3.87
N ARG A 138 0.17 1.43 3.40
CA ARG A 138 1.23 0.82 4.22
C ARG A 138 1.92 1.87 5.08
N GLU A 139 2.20 1.56 6.34
CA GLU A 139 2.88 2.48 7.28
C GLU A 139 4.21 3.01 6.74
N ALA A 140 4.97 2.17 6.01
CA ALA A 140 6.19 2.58 5.33
C ALA A 140 6.01 3.82 4.42
N VAL A 141 4.84 4.02 3.83
CA VAL A 141 4.55 5.19 2.97
C VAL A 141 4.52 6.48 3.77
N LYS A 142 4.23 6.43 5.08
CA LYS A 142 4.29 7.61 5.95
C LYS A 142 5.72 8.10 6.17
N HIS A 143 6.73 7.26 5.93
CA HIS A 143 8.15 7.60 6.05
C HIS A 143 8.76 8.08 4.72
N PHE A 144 7.98 8.12 3.64
CA PHE A 144 8.43 8.59 2.33
C PHE A 144 8.00 10.04 2.09
N GLY A 145 8.81 10.79 1.34
CA GLY A 145 8.60 12.20 1.07
C GLY A 145 9.81 13.05 1.48
N PRO A 146 9.67 14.38 1.52
CA PRO A 146 10.70 15.29 2.03
C PRO A 146 11.16 14.85 3.43
N ALA A 147 12.45 14.99 3.73
CA ALA A 147 13.00 14.50 4.99
C ALA A 147 12.25 15.06 6.22
N PRO A 148 12.03 14.27 7.29
CA PRO A 148 11.37 14.75 8.49
C PRO A 148 12.14 15.93 9.09
N GLY A 149 11.51 17.12 9.15
CA GLY A 149 12.16 18.34 9.64
C GLY A 149 12.57 19.33 8.56
N VAL A 150 12.10 19.14 7.32
CA VAL A 150 12.08 20.18 6.27
C VAL A 150 10.75 20.95 6.33
N PRO A 151 10.72 22.28 6.11
CA PRO A 151 9.48 23.07 6.13
C PRO A 151 8.40 22.46 5.23
N HIS A 152 7.16 22.38 5.73
CA HIS A 152 6.01 21.76 5.04
C HIS A 152 6.13 20.24 4.80
N SER A 153 7.05 19.53 5.48
CA SER A 153 7.11 18.07 5.45
C SER A 153 6.12 17.43 6.44
N HIS A 154 5.35 16.45 5.96
CA HIS A 154 4.47 15.62 6.81
C HIS A 154 5.00 14.19 7.01
N THR A 155 6.27 13.97 6.65
CA THR A 155 6.91 12.65 6.71
C THR A 155 7.15 12.23 8.15
N LYS A 156 6.68 11.04 8.51
CA LYS A 156 6.86 10.43 9.83
C LYS A 156 8.35 10.08 10.04
N PRO A 157 8.99 10.54 11.13
CA PRO A 157 10.36 10.16 11.44
C PRO A 157 10.45 8.69 11.91
N TYR A 158 11.60 8.06 11.67
CA TYR A 158 11.92 6.74 12.23
C TYR A 158 12.41 6.90 13.66
N VAL A 159 11.51 6.71 14.62
CA VAL A 159 11.80 6.91 16.05
C VAL A 159 11.83 5.57 16.77
N ARG A 160 12.78 5.39 17.70
CA ARG A 160 12.93 4.16 18.50
C ARG A 160 11.69 3.83 19.34
N SER A 161 11.02 4.84 19.90
CA SER A 161 9.79 4.67 20.68
C SER A 161 8.98 5.95 20.70
N LYS A 162 7.70 5.86 21.10
CA LYS A 162 6.84 7.03 21.27
C LYS A 162 7.01 7.59 22.68
N GLY A 163 7.22 8.90 22.82
CA GLY A 163 7.23 9.54 24.13
C GLY A 163 7.74 10.98 24.09
N ARG A 164 7.62 11.70 25.22
CA ARG A 164 8.11 13.09 25.32
C ARG A 164 9.63 13.21 25.13
N LYS A 165 10.37 12.14 25.45
CA LYS A 165 11.84 12.09 25.43
C LYS A 165 12.43 11.79 24.05
N PHE A 166 11.63 11.35 23.08
CA PHE A 166 12.13 10.89 21.78
C PHE A 166 11.70 11.85 20.67
N GLU A 167 12.66 12.60 20.10
CA GLU A 167 12.50 13.45 18.91
C GLU A 167 11.32 14.47 18.95
N ARG A 168 11.01 15.04 20.12
CA ARG A 168 9.93 16.06 20.31
C ARG A 168 10.40 17.43 20.81
N ALA A 169 11.72 17.67 20.87
CA ALA A 169 12.30 18.90 21.41
C ALA A 169 12.64 19.92 20.29
N ARG A 170 13.91 20.04 19.92
CA ARG A 170 14.38 20.97 18.89
C ARG A 170 13.78 20.63 17.52
N GLY A 171 13.33 21.64 16.77
CA GLY A 171 12.73 21.47 15.43
C GLY A 171 11.26 21.05 15.44
N ARG A 172 10.65 20.79 16.60
CA ARG A 172 9.22 20.40 16.72
C ARG A 172 8.36 21.41 17.50
N ARG A 173 8.98 22.35 18.22
CA ARG A 173 8.29 23.34 19.06
C ARG A 173 8.98 24.68 18.98
N ASN A 174 8.20 25.77 18.98
CA ASN A 174 8.73 27.14 18.93
C ASN A 174 9.67 27.45 20.10
N SER A 175 9.39 26.87 21.28
CA SER A 175 10.15 27.15 22.52
C SER A 175 11.53 26.49 22.60
N LYS A 176 11.91 25.65 21.64
CA LYS A 176 13.21 24.95 21.63
C LYS A 176 13.96 25.21 20.32
N GLY A 177 14.31 26.47 20.11
CA GLY A 177 15.12 26.95 18.97
C GLY A 177 14.28 27.32 17.76
N PHE A 178 13.66 26.34 17.10
CA PHE A 178 12.81 26.57 15.93
C PHE A 178 11.78 25.44 15.78
N ARG A 179 10.71 25.71 15.01
CA ARG A 179 9.69 24.72 14.64
C ARG A 179 9.62 24.61 13.13
N VAL A 180 9.58 23.36 12.66
CA VAL A 180 9.41 23.00 11.25
C VAL A 180 8.09 22.29 11.03
#